data_AF-A0A842ZS07-F1
#
_entry.id   AF-A0A842ZS07-F1
#
_cell.length_a   1.000
_cell.length_b   1.000
_cell.length_c   1.000
_cell.angle_alpha   90.00
_cell.angle_beta   90.00
_cell.angle_gamma   90.00
#
_symmetry.space_group_name_H-M   'P 1'
#
loop_
_entity.id
_entity.type
_entity.pdbx_description
1 polymer ?
#
loop_
_entity_poly.entity_id
_entity_poly.type
_entity_poly.pdbx_seq_one_letter_code
_entity_poly.pdbx_strand_id
1 'polypeptide(L)'
;MEVIIDANIFVAALLKKGVTRKLLLNDELVLYTPEYVIEEIFDHLQEFETKSHLSRISLEELVKVLIIESKMNIIPKDELRPFIKKADEITPDPDDVMYFAAALKQNIGIWSNDKEMKKQKVINVYSTNDLIKLFEFV
;
A
#
# COMPACT_ATOMS: atom_id res chain seq x y z
N MET A 1 -0.22 -7.73 12.75
CA MET A 1 0.98 -7.61 11.90
C MET A 1 1.00 -6.23 11.27
N GLU A 2 2.17 -5.60 11.18
CA GLU A 2 2.32 -4.27 10.58
C GLU A 2 2.94 -4.39 9.18
N VAL A 3 2.40 -3.65 8.21
CA VAL A 3 2.89 -3.64 6.83
C VAL A 3 2.77 -2.26 6.17
N ILE A 4 3.72 -1.93 5.30
CA ILE A 4 3.59 -0.85 4.32
C ILE A 4 2.73 -1.36 3.16
N ILE A 5 1.67 -0.64 2.80
CA ILE A 5 0.82 -0.98 1.66
C ILE A 5 1.30 -0.28 0.37
N ASP A 6 1.40 -1.06 -0.69
CA ASP A 6 1.61 -0.60 -2.07
C ASP A 6 0.31 0.02 -2.65
N ALA A 7 0.44 1.10 -3.43
CA ALA A 7 -0.67 1.73 -4.16
C ALA A 7 -1.51 0.72 -4.92
N ASN A 8 -0.89 -0.25 -5.60
CA ASN A 8 -1.60 -1.25 -6.40
C ASN A 8 -2.53 -2.13 -5.56
N ILE A 9 -2.14 -2.44 -4.32
CA ILE A 9 -2.97 -3.18 -3.37
C ILE A 9 -4.17 -2.32 -2.94
N PHE A 10 -3.92 -1.06 -2.62
CA PHE A 10 -4.98 -0.14 -2.24
C PHE A 10 -5.98 0.07 -3.38
N VAL A 11 -5.50 0.31 -4.60
CA VAL A 11 -6.33 0.45 -5.81
C VAL A 11 -7.11 -0.83 -6.09
N ALA A 12 -6.50 -2.02 -5.94
CA ALA A 12 -7.21 -3.28 -6.09
C ALA A 12 -8.35 -3.43 -5.07
N ALA A 13 -8.12 -3.03 -3.81
CA ALA A 13 -9.15 -2.99 -2.77
C ALA A 13 -10.23 -1.95 -3.09
N LEU A 14 -9.86 -0.79 -3.65
CA LEU A 14 -10.79 0.28 -4.06
C LEU A 14 -11.72 -0.18 -5.19
N LEU A 15 -11.18 -0.82 -6.22
CA LEU A 15 -11.93 -1.22 -7.42
C LEU A 15 -12.78 -2.48 -7.20
N LYS A 16 -12.36 -3.41 -6.33
CA LYS A 16 -13.06 -4.69 -6.13
C LYS A 16 -13.32 -4.96 -4.64
N LYS A 17 -14.54 -5.41 -4.34
CA LYS A 17 -14.92 -5.95 -3.01
C LYS A 17 -14.42 -7.40 -2.82
N GLY A 18 -13.15 -7.64 -3.15
CA GLY A 18 -12.52 -8.97 -3.12
C GLY A 18 -11.73 -9.24 -1.84
N VAL A 19 -10.92 -10.30 -1.86
CA VAL A 19 -10.08 -10.72 -0.73
C VAL A 19 -9.11 -9.61 -0.31
N THR A 20 -8.55 -8.85 -1.25
CA THR A 20 -7.69 -7.70 -0.95
C THR A 20 -8.39 -6.66 -0.07
N ARG A 21 -9.66 -6.34 -0.34
CA ARG A 21 -10.44 -5.42 0.51
C ARG A 21 -10.73 -6.02 1.89
N LYS A 22 -11.03 -7.33 1.96
CA LYS A 22 -11.24 -8.00 3.24
C LYS A 22 -9.98 -7.96 4.12
N LEU A 23 -8.80 -8.18 3.53
CA LEU A 23 -7.52 -8.05 4.22
C LEU A 23 -7.23 -6.62 4.63
N LEU A 24 -7.49 -5.65 3.75
CA LEU A 24 -7.31 -4.23 4.05
C LEU A 24 -8.10 -3.80 5.29
N LEU A 25 -9.28 -4.39 5.49
CA LEU A 25 -10.18 -4.09 6.61
C LEU A 25 -10.05 -5.09 7.78
N ASN A 26 -9.03 -5.94 7.77
CA ASN A 26 -8.81 -6.87 8.88
C ASN A 26 -8.07 -6.16 10.02
N ASP A 27 -8.66 -6.14 11.21
CA ASP A 27 -8.09 -5.53 12.42
C ASP A 27 -6.77 -6.19 12.91
N GLU A 28 -6.45 -7.40 12.45
CA GLU A 28 -5.16 -8.05 12.71
C GLU A 28 -4.02 -7.46 11.87
N LEU A 29 -4.34 -6.68 10.83
CA LEU A 29 -3.40 -5.93 10.02
C LEU A 29 -3.42 -4.45 10.40
N VAL A 30 -2.26 -3.93 10.76
CA VAL A 30 -2.04 -2.49 10.96
C VAL A 30 -1.32 -1.98 9.73
N LEU A 31 -1.99 -1.10 8.99
CA LEU A 31 -1.52 -0.63 7.69
C LEU A 31 -0.82 0.71 7.81
N TYR A 32 0.25 0.85 7.05
CA TYR A 32 1.00 2.09 6.89
C TYR A 32 1.16 2.41 5.41
N THR A 33 1.18 3.69 5.04
CA THR A 33 1.51 4.10 3.67
C THR A 33 2.22 5.45 3.67
N PRO A 34 3.17 5.70 2.74
CA PRO A 34 3.68 7.05 2.52
C PRO A 34 2.57 8.02 2.10
N GLU A 35 2.58 9.24 2.61
CA GLU A 35 1.66 10.32 2.21
C GLU A 35 1.65 10.53 0.69
N TYR A 36 2.83 10.44 0.06
CA TYR A 36 3.01 10.50 -1.40
C TYR A 36 2.07 9.55 -2.16
N VAL A 37 1.87 8.34 -1.64
CA VAL A 37 1.05 7.31 -2.30
C VAL A 37 -0.42 7.69 -2.28
N ILE A 38 -0.88 8.33 -1.20
CA ILE A 38 -2.25 8.83 -1.11
C ILE A 38 -2.46 9.96 -2.12
N GLU A 39 -1.52 10.91 -2.21
CA GLU A 39 -1.58 11.99 -3.20
C GLU A 39 -1.65 11.43 -4.64
N GLU A 40 -0.78 10.48 -4.97
CA GLU A 40 -0.77 9.81 -6.28
C GLU A 40 -2.13 9.15 -6.58
N ILE A 41 -2.72 8.44 -5.61
CA ILE A 41 -4.05 7.83 -5.79
C ILE A 41 -5.10 8.91 -6.12
N PHE A 42 -5.08 10.06 -5.43
CA PHE A 42 -6.00 11.17 -5.67
C PHE A 42 -5.80 11.81 -7.04
N ASP A 43 -4.55 11.98 -7.47
CA ASP A 43 -4.19 12.56 -8.77
C ASP A 43 -4.64 11.65 -9.95
N HIS A 44 -4.55 10.33 -9.77
CA HIS A 44 -4.93 9.34 -10.79
C HIS A 44 -6.41 8.90 -10.72
N LEU A 45 -7.26 9.48 -9.86
CA LEU A 45 -8.66 9.06 -9.73
C LEU A 45 -9.45 9.11 -11.03
N GLN A 46 -9.14 10.05 -11.92
CA GLN A 46 -9.79 10.17 -13.22
C GLN A 46 -9.59 8.92 -14.09
N GLU A 47 -8.42 8.28 -14.00
CA GLU A 47 -8.13 7.04 -14.72
C GLU A 47 -8.94 5.85 -14.15
N PHE A 48 -9.28 5.89 -12.86
CA PHE A 48 -10.04 4.85 -12.19
C PHE A 48 -11.55 4.92 -12.43
N GLU A 49 -12.10 6.08 -12.84
CA GLU A 49 -13.52 6.20 -13.24
C GLU A 49 -13.86 5.19 -14.34
N THR A 50 -12.99 5.10 -15.35
CA THR A 50 -13.16 4.20 -16.50
C THR A 50 -13.14 2.72 -16.10
N LYS A 51 -12.38 2.39 -15.04
CA LYS A 51 -12.20 1.01 -14.56
C LYS A 51 -13.25 0.57 -13.53
N SER A 52 -13.87 1.52 -12.81
CA SER A 52 -14.81 1.24 -11.71
C SER A 52 -16.27 1.46 -12.06
N HIS A 53 -16.56 2.19 -13.15
CA HIS A 53 -17.90 2.72 -13.47
C HIS A 53 -18.47 3.66 -12.39
N LEU A 54 -17.63 4.17 -11.48
CA LEU A 54 -17.99 5.14 -10.46
C LEU A 54 -17.57 6.55 -10.89
N SER A 55 -18.32 7.55 -10.45
CA SER A 55 -17.90 8.95 -10.58
C SER A 55 -16.70 9.24 -9.68
N ARG A 56 -15.88 10.24 -10.06
CA ARG A 56 -14.73 10.72 -9.27
C ARG A 56 -15.13 11.05 -7.84
N ILE A 57 -16.24 11.74 -7.64
CA ILE A 57 -16.73 12.11 -6.30
C ILE A 57 -16.95 10.85 -5.45
N SER A 58 -17.59 9.83 -6.04
CA SER A 58 -17.82 8.55 -5.36
C SER A 58 -16.53 7.79 -5.07
N LEU A 59 -15.51 7.90 -5.93
CA LEU A 59 -14.19 7.30 -5.70
C LEU A 59 -13.44 8.03 -4.58
N GLU A 60 -13.42 9.36 -4.58
CA GLU A 60 -12.80 10.18 -3.53
C GLU A 60 -13.38 9.86 -2.15
N GLU A 61 -14.71 9.76 -2.05
CA GLU A 61 -15.39 9.35 -0.84
C GLU A 61 -15.00 7.94 -0.41
N LEU A 62 -14.96 6.99 -1.35
CA LEU A 62 -14.59 5.61 -1.05
C LEU A 62 -13.13 5.48 -0.59
N VAL A 63 -12.19 6.23 -1.18
CA VAL A 63 -10.79 6.30 -0.73
C VAL A 63 -10.74 6.75 0.73
N LYS A 64 -11.42 7.86 1.06
CA LYS A 64 -11.49 8.38 2.44
C LYS A 64 -12.08 7.37 3.41
N VAL A 65 -13.18 6.72 3.04
CA VAL A 65 -13.81 5.67 3.85
C VAL A 65 -12.85 4.51 4.08
N LEU A 66 -12.18 4.00 3.03
CA LEU A 66 -11.25 2.88 3.18
C LEU A 66 -10.06 3.23 4.08
N ILE A 67 -9.51 4.44 3.97
CA ILE A 67 -8.42 4.90 4.85
C ILE A 67 -8.88 4.92 6.32
N ILE A 68 -10.08 5.45 6.59
CA ILE A 68 -10.64 5.54 7.95
C ILE A 68 -10.94 4.15 8.51
N GLU A 69 -11.67 3.32 7.77
CA GLU A 69 -12.11 2.00 8.23
C GLU A 69 -10.93 1.04 8.42
N SER A 70 -9.90 1.14 7.58
CA SER A 70 -8.66 0.36 7.76
C SER A 70 -7.70 0.92 8.81
N LYS A 71 -8.05 2.04 9.47
CA LYS A 71 -7.22 2.73 10.46
C LYS A 71 -5.79 2.96 9.94
N MET A 72 -5.69 3.35 8.67
CA MET A 72 -4.41 3.44 7.96
C MET A 72 -3.54 4.57 8.51
N ASN A 73 -2.29 4.24 8.82
CA ASN A 73 -1.29 5.19 9.30
C ASN A 73 -0.55 5.82 8.11
N ILE A 74 -0.73 7.11 7.92
CA ILE A 74 -0.08 7.85 6.83
C ILE A 74 1.25 8.42 7.34
N ILE A 75 2.34 8.11 6.64
CA ILE A 75 3.68 8.56 6.99
C ILE A 75 4.03 9.82 6.18
N PRO A 76 4.25 10.97 6.82
CA PRO A 76 4.62 12.20 6.13
C PRO A 76 5.93 12.06 5.33
N LYS A 77 5.99 12.72 4.18
CA LYS A 77 7.17 12.69 3.29
C LYS A 77 8.47 13.11 3.98
N ASP A 78 8.39 14.13 4.84
CA ASP A 78 9.57 14.67 5.52
C ASP A 78 10.22 13.67 6.48
N GLU A 79 9.42 12.76 7.06
CA GLU A 79 9.93 11.69 7.92
C GLU A 79 10.63 10.57 7.14
N LEU A 80 10.41 10.49 5.82
CA LEU A 80 11.05 9.50 4.95
C LEU A 80 12.39 9.97 4.40
N ARG A 81 12.63 11.28 4.34
CA ARG A 81 13.87 11.89 3.82
C ARG A 81 15.16 11.21 4.30
N PRO A 82 15.34 10.89 5.59
CA PRO A 82 16.57 10.25 6.07
C PRO A 82 16.81 8.84 5.50
N PHE A 83 15.76 8.17 5.02
CA PHE A 83 15.78 6.79 4.56
C PHE A 83 15.83 6.66 3.04
N ILE A 84 15.49 7.71 2.28
CA ILE A 84 15.42 7.71 0.80
C ILE A 84 16.69 7.14 0.17
N LYS A 85 17.87 7.64 0.57
CA LYS A 85 19.14 7.19 -0.02
C LYS A 85 19.35 5.68 0.15
N LYS A 86 19.08 5.16 1.35
CA LYS A 86 19.25 3.73 1.63
C LYS A 86 18.17 2.90 0.93
N ALA A 87 16.97 3.42 0.82
CA ALA A 87 15.89 2.79 0.07
C ALA A 87 16.23 2.63 -1.41
N ASP A 88 16.79 3.67 -2.02
CA ASP A 88 17.26 3.69 -3.42
C ASP A 88 18.36 2.64 -3.68
N GLU A 89 19.25 2.40 -2.72
CA GLU A 89 20.28 1.35 -2.81
C GLU A 89 19.71 -0.09 -2.72
N ILE A 90 18.51 -0.25 -2.14
CA ILE A 90 17.89 -1.56 -1.87
C ILE A 90 16.85 -1.92 -2.91
N THR A 91 16.05 -0.93 -3.32
CA THR A 91 14.92 -1.15 -4.19
C THR A 91 15.40 -1.63 -5.58
N PRO A 92 14.74 -2.64 -6.16
CA PRO A 92 14.98 -3.03 -7.55
C PRO A 92 14.46 -2.00 -8.56
N ASP A 93 13.49 -1.18 -8.16
CA ASP A 93 12.85 -0.15 -8.98
C ASP A 93 12.90 1.23 -8.28
N PRO A 94 13.46 2.28 -8.94
CA PRO A 94 13.47 3.64 -8.40
C PRO A 94 12.09 4.21 -8.04
N ASP A 95 11.02 3.75 -8.69
CA ASP A 95 9.66 4.24 -8.40
C ASP A 95 9.14 3.72 -7.04
N ASP A 96 9.74 2.62 -6.54
CA ASP A 96 9.36 2.00 -5.27
C ASP A 96 10.08 2.61 -4.04
N VAL A 97 11.00 3.55 -4.24
CA VAL A 97 11.86 4.13 -3.19
C VAL A 97 11.07 4.57 -1.96
N MET A 98 9.88 5.15 -2.15
CA MET A 98 9.06 5.66 -1.03
C MET A 98 8.49 4.53 -0.16
N TYR A 99 8.12 3.38 -0.74
CA TYR A 99 7.69 2.20 0.03
C TYR A 99 8.84 1.61 0.84
N PHE A 100 10.02 1.51 0.22
CA PHE A 100 11.23 1.02 0.88
C PHE A 100 11.69 1.96 1.99
N ALA A 101 11.64 3.28 1.78
CA ALA A 101 11.97 4.27 2.81
C ALA A 101 11.03 4.15 4.02
N ALA A 102 9.73 3.98 3.77
CA ALA A 102 8.74 3.79 4.84
C ALA A 102 8.94 2.48 5.59
N ALA A 103 9.24 1.39 4.87
CA ALA A 103 9.53 0.10 5.46
C ALA A 103 10.80 0.12 6.32
N LEU A 104 11.86 0.81 5.87
CA LEU A 104 13.08 1.02 6.66
C LEU A 104 12.83 1.86 7.90
N LYS A 105 12.05 2.93 7.79
CA LYS A 105 11.70 3.79 8.93
C LYS A 105 10.98 3.02 10.03
N GLN A 106 9.95 2.27 9.64
CA GLN A 106 9.12 1.53 10.59
C GLN A 106 9.72 0.16 10.97
N ASN A 107 10.73 -0.30 10.24
CA ASN A 107 11.30 -1.64 10.36
C ASN A 107 10.23 -2.75 10.20
N ILE A 108 9.38 -2.61 9.18
CA ILE A 108 8.30 -3.55 8.86
C ILE A 108 8.37 -3.99 7.39
N GLY A 109 7.59 -5.00 7.02
CA GLY A 109 7.54 -5.47 5.63
C GLY A 109 6.61 -4.68 4.74
N ILE A 110 6.67 -4.95 3.44
CA ILE A 110 5.81 -4.36 2.41
C ILE A 110 4.78 -5.40 1.98
N TRP A 111 3.52 -4.99 1.86
CA TRP A 111 2.48 -5.76 1.20
C TRP A 111 2.38 -5.30 -0.26
N SER A 112 2.89 -6.14 -1.17
CA SER A 112 2.78 -5.95 -2.62
C SER A 112 2.69 -7.30 -3.34
N ASN A 113 1.98 -7.29 -4.47
CA ASN A 113 1.94 -8.42 -5.40
C ASN A 113 3.00 -8.31 -6.51
N ASP A 114 3.79 -7.24 -6.52
CA ASP A 114 4.92 -7.11 -7.43
C ASP A 114 6.03 -8.11 -7.05
N LYS A 115 6.41 -8.92 -8.03
CA LYS A 115 7.48 -9.90 -7.89
C LYS A 115 8.85 -9.26 -7.98
N GLU A 116 8.96 -8.09 -8.62
CA GLU A 116 10.20 -7.34 -8.73
C GLU A 116 10.68 -6.89 -7.35
N MET A 117 9.79 -6.33 -6.51
CA MET A 117 10.08 -5.94 -5.12
C MET A 117 10.64 -7.10 -4.26
N LYS A 118 10.34 -8.36 -4.61
CA LYS A 118 10.85 -9.57 -3.93
C LYS A 118 12.29 -9.93 -4.30
N LYS A 119 12.91 -9.25 -5.28
CA LYS A 119 14.29 -9.54 -5.71
C LYS A 119 15.34 -9.09 -4.70
N GLN A 120 15.06 -8.05 -3.94
CA GLN A 120 15.90 -7.62 -2.82
C GLN A 120 15.69 -8.50 -1.58
N LYS A 121 16.64 -8.47 -0.63
CA LYS A 121 16.67 -9.36 0.54
C LYS A 121 16.65 -8.64 1.90
N VAL A 122 16.56 -7.31 1.89
CA VAL A 122 16.67 -6.48 3.09
C VAL A 122 15.30 -6.31 3.75
N ILE A 123 14.24 -6.16 2.96
CA ILE A 123 12.87 -5.92 3.44
C ILE A 123 12.00 -7.10 3.04
N ASN A 124 11.20 -7.62 3.98
CA ASN A 124 10.24 -8.67 3.67
C ASN A 124 9.12 -8.11 2.81
N VAL A 125 8.78 -8.81 1.72
CA VAL A 125 7.67 -8.45 0.85
C VAL A 125 6.65 -9.59 0.84
N TYR A 126 5.44 -9.29 1.28
CA TYR A 126 4.31 -10.21 1.38
C TYR A 126 3.37 -9.98 0.22
N SER A 127 3.02 -11.04 -0.51
CA SER A 127 1.91 -10.99 -1.46
C SER A 127 0.58 -11.14 -0.74
N THR A 128 -0.52 -10.81 -1.41
CA THR A 128 -1.88 -11.08 -0.90
C THR A 128 -2.04 -12.56 -0.53
N ASN A 129 -1.48 -13.48 -1.32
CA ASN A 129 -1.53 -14.92 -1.00
C ASN A 129 -0.72 -15.29 0.25
N ASP A 130 0.38 -14.59 0.52
CA ASP A 130 1.17 -14.82 1.73
C ASP A 130 0.37 -14.40 2.96
N LEU A 131 -0.28 -13.24 2.90
CA LEU A 131 -1.13 -12.74 3.98
C LEU A 131 -2.37 -13.63 4.20
N ILE A 132 -3.03 -14.10 3.14
CA ILE A 132 -4.18 -15.04 3.25
C ILE A 132 -3.78 -16.27 4.06
N LYS A 133 -2.60 -16.84 3.78
CA LYS A 133 -2.10 -18.03 4.49
C LYS A 133 -1.76 -17.73 5.94
N LEU A 134 -1.24 -16.54 6.24
CA LEU A 134 -0.89 -16.12 7.60
C LEU A 134 -2.11 -15.93 8.50
N PHE A 135 -3.22 -15.45 7.92
CA PHE A 135 -4.44 -15.10 8.65
C PHE A 135 -5.57 -16.12 8.47
N GLU A 136 -5.28 -17.28 7.88
CA GLU A 136 -6.25 -18.35 7.61
C GLU A 136 -7.57 -17.83 6.99
N PHE A 137 -7.48 -16.85 6.08
CA PHE A 137 -8.67 -16.34 5.37
C PHE A 137 -9.24 -17.45 4.47
N VAL A 138 -10.30 -18.12 4.95
CA VAL A 138 -11.14 -19.06 4.18
C VAL A 138 -12.26 -18.31 3.46
#